data_AF-T1A3V0-F1
#
_entry.id   AF-T1A3V0-F1
#
_cell.length_a   1.000
_cell.length_b   1.000
_cell.length_c   1.000
_cell.angle_alpha   90.00
_cell.angle_beta   90.00
_cell.angle_gamma   90.00
#
_symmetry.space_group_name_H-M   'P 1'
#
loop_
_entity.id
_entity.type
_entity.pdbx_description
1 polymer ?
#
loop_
_entity_poly.entity_id
_entity_poly.type
_entity_poly.pdbx_seq_one_letter_code
_entity_poly.pdbx_strand_id
1 'polypeptide(L)' 'MAGKGFSYILDAARSPIGKRNGSLATAHPVDIAASVLNALITRSPIDPVDIDDCIVGCV' A
#
# COMPACT_ATOMS: atom_id res chain seq x y z
N MET A 1 28.99 -13.38 -0.63
CA MET A 1 28.44 -13.57 -1.99
C MET A 1 27.69 -12.29 -2.36
N ALA A 2 28.40 -11.26 -2.81
CA ALA A 2 27.81 -9.95 -3.08
C ALA A 2 27.44 -9.86 -4.58
N GLY A 3 26.33 -10.48 -4.94
CA GLY A 3 25.66 -10.24 -6.21
C GLY A 3 24.44 -9.37 -5.94
N LYS A 4 24.30 -8.25 -6.65
CA LYS A 4 23.11 -7.40 -6.55
C LYS A 4 21.89 -8.22 -6.99
N GLY A 5 20.95 -8.45 -6.08
CA GLY A 5 19.71 -9.16 -6.38
C GLY A 5 18.87 -8.41 -7.41
N PHE A 6 18.06 -9.13 -8.17
CA PHE A 6 17.05 -8.53 -9.03
C PHE A 6 15.88 -8.04 -8.18
N SER A 7 15.30 -6.90 -8.55
CA SER A 7 14.13 -6.34 -7.89
C SER A 7 13.00 -6.21 -8.89
N TYR A 8 11.80 -6.61 -8.49
CA TYR A 8 10.61 -6.62 -9.33
C TYR A 8 9.47 -5.92 -8.60
N ILE A 9 8.62 -5.22 -9.35
CA ILE A 9 7.33 -4.72 -8.87
C ILE A 9 6.29 -5.77 -9.25
N LEU A 10 5.71 -6.45 -8.26
CA LEU A 10 4.77 -7.54 -8.50
C LEU A 10 3.33 -7.05 -8.68
N ASP A 11 2.94 -6.00 -7.94
CA ASP A 11 1.58 -5.48 -7.93
C ASP A 11 1.52 -4.02 -7.47
N ALA A 12 0.41 -3.35 -7.74
CA ALA A 12 0.15 -1.99 -7.32
C ALA A 12 -1.36 -1.75 -7.09
N ALA A 13 -1.69 -1.03 -6.01
CA ALA A 13 -3.03 -0.56 -5.74
C ALA A 13 -3.01 0.91 -5.30
N ARG A 14 -4.17 1.56 -5.36
CA ARG A 14 -4.37 2.92 -4.86
C ARG A 14 -5.82 3.12 -4.43
N SER A 15 -6.04 4.08 -3.55
CA SER A 15 -7.39 4.59 -3.29
C SER A 15 -7.89 5.40 -4.49
N PRO A 16 -9.21 5.66 -4.58
CA PRO A 16 -9.70 6.81 -5.33
C PRO A 16 -9.05 8.10 -4.83
N ILE A 17 -9.00 9.12 -5.69
CA ILE A 17 -8.54 10.46 -5.29
C ILE A 17 -9.79 11.31 -5.01
N GLY A 18 -9.89 11.80 -3.78
CA GLY A 18 -10.97 12.71 -3.37
C GLY A 18 -10.68 14.15 -3.75
N LYS A 19 -11.74 14.95 -3.99
CA LYS A 19 -11.62 16.42 -4.02
C LYS A 19 -11.49 16.96 -2.60
N ARG A 20 -10.91 18.15 -2.44
CA ARG A 20 -10.95 18.89 -1.16
C ARG A 20 -12.41 19.05 -0.72
N ASN A 21 -12.70 18.73 0.55
CA ASN A 21 -14.06 18.67 1.10
C ASN A 21 -15.01 17.72 0.33
N GLY A 22 -14.46 16.69 -0.33
CA GLY A 22 -15.21 15.73 -1.14
C GLY A 22 -15.39 14.36 -0.46
N SER A 23 -15.47 13.31 -1.29
CA SER A 23 -15.87 11.96 -0.89
C SER A 23 -14.99 11.26 0.16
N LEU A 24 -13.75 11.72 0.35
CA LEU A 24 -12.81 11.17 1.34
C LEU A 24 -12.57 12.13 2.52
N ALA A 25 -13.28 13.25 2.60
CA ALA A 25 -12.99 14.30 3.59
C ALA A 25 -13.23 13.86 5.04
N THR A 26 -14.07 12.86 5.26
CA THR A 26 -14.38 12.31 6.58
C THR A 26 -13.57 11.06 6.92
N ALA A 27 -12.82 10.51 5.96
CA ALA A 27 -12.00 9.33 6.19
C ALA A 27 -10.70 9.73 6.88
N HIS A 28 -10.32 9.00 7.93
CA HIS A 28 -9.02 9.20 8.54
C HIS A 28 -7.92 8.79 7.55
N PRO A 29 -6.81 9.53 7.41
CA PRO A 29 -5.75 9.21 6.45
C PRO A 29 -5.20 7.78 6.60
N VAL A 30 -5.10 7.28 7.83
CA VAL A 30 -4.67 5.90 8.11
C VAL A 30 -5.64 4.88 7.54
N ASP A 31 -6.96 5.12 7.59
CA ASP A 31 -7.95 4.20 7.04
C ASP A 31 -7.84 4.15 5.50
N ILE A 32 -7.56 5.29 4.87
CA ILE A 32 -7.29 5.35 3.42
C ILE A 32 -6.05 4.54 3.09
N ALA A 33 -4.94 4.73 3.81
CA ALA A 33 -3.70 3.98 3.59
C ALA A 33 -3.89 2.46 3.83
N ALA A 34 -4.56 2.09 4.92
CA ALA A 34 -4.86 0.69 5.26
C ALA A 34 -5.74 0.03 4.18
N SER A 35 -6.70 0.74 3.60
CA SER A 35 -7.53 0.21 2.52
C SER A 35 -6.69 -0.21 1.29
N VAL A 36 -5.63 0.53 0.99
CA VAL A 36 -4.72 0.23 -0.14
C VAL A 36 -3.86 -0.98 0.17
N LEU A 37 -3.28 -1.05 1.37
CA LEU A 37 -2.47 -2.18 1.81
C LEU A 37 -3.31 -3.47 1.86
N ASN A 38 -4.51 -3.42 2.43
CA ASN A 38 -5.43 -4.56 2.45
C ASN A 38 -5.80 -5.03 1.03
N ALA A 39 -6.01 -4.09 0.10
CA ALA A 39 -6.30 -4.43 -1.29
C ALA A 39 -5.12 -5.12 -2.00
N LEU A 40 -3.87 -4.81 -1.64
CA LEU A 40 -2.66 -5.47 -2.13
C LEU A 40 -2.50 -6.88 -1.54
N ILE A 41 -2.68 -7.04 -0.24
CA ILE A 41 -2.59 -8.35 0.40
C ILE A 41 -3.68 -9.29 -0.11
N THR A 42 -4.92 -8.81 -0.21
CA THR A 42 -6.07 -9.65 -0.61
C THR A 42 -5.95 -10.22 -2.03
N ARG A 43 -5.26 -9.52 -2.94
CA ARG A 43 -5.06 -9.96 -4.34
C ARG A 43 -3.79 -10.79 -4.54
N SER A 44 -2.89 -10.77 -3.55
CA SER A 44 -1.58 -11.36 -3.64
C SER A 44 -1.54 -12.69 -2.90
N PRO A 45 -0.77 -13.69 -3.36
CA PRO A 45 -0.53 -14.92 -2.61
C PRO A 45 0.48 -14.75 -1.45
N ILE A 46 0.86 -13.51 -1.10
CA ILE A 46 1.84 -13.21 -0.05
C ILE A 46 1.21 -13.37 1.34
N ASP A 47 1.87 -14.09 2.24
CA ASP A 47 1.55 -14.05 3.67
C ASP A 47 2.07 -12.73 4.26
N PRO A 48 1.24 -11.90 4.90
CA PRO A 48 1.69 -10.65 5.53
C PRO A 48 2.83 -10.82 6.54
N VAL A 49 2.99 -12.00 7.13
CA VAL A 49 4.08 -12.30 8.08
C VAL A 49 5.45 -12.31 7.39
N ASP A 50 5.49 -12.56 6.07
CA ASP A 50 6.74 -12.60 5.28
C ASP A 50 7.21 -11.19 4.84
N ILE A 51 6.50 -10.12 5.20
CA ILE A 51 6.85 -8.75 4.85
C ILE A 51 7.90 -8.22 5.83
N ASP A 52 9.11 -7.96 5.32
CA ASP A 52 10.21 -7.40 6.13
C ASP A 52 9.96 -5.95 6.55
N ASP A 53 9.45 -5.11 5.64
CA ASP A 53 9.27 -3.67 5.86
C ASP A 53 8.01 -3.14 5.16
N CYS A 54 7.31 -2.22 5.82
CA CYS A 54 6.20 -1.46 5.25
C CYS A 54 6.47 0.05 5.40
N ILE A 55 6.80 0.71 4.29
CA ILE A 55 7.20 2.12 4.28
C ILE A 55 6.09 2.97 3.64
N VAL A 56 5.60 3.96 4.37
CA VAL A 56 4.52 4.86 3.93
C VAL A 56 5.00 6.32 3.98
N GLY A 57 4.87 7.04 2.86
CA GLY A 57 5.12 8.47 2.81
C GLY A 57 3.89 9.28 3.25
N CYS A 58 4.11 10.31 4.06
CA CYS A 58 3.08 11.26 4.51
C CYS A 58 3.71 12.65 4.68
N VAL A 59 2.96 13.71 4.35
CA VAL A 59 3.39 15.13 4.42
C VAL A 59 2.48 15.94 5.32
#